data_AF-A0A151IAY7-F1
#
_entry.id   AF-A0A151IAY7-F1
#
_cell.length_a   1.000
_cell.length_b   1.000
_cell.length_c   1.000
_cell.angle_alpha   90.00
_cell.angle_beta   90.00
_cell.angle_gamma   90.00
#
_symmetry.space_group_name_H-M   'P 1'
#
loop_
_entity.id
_entity.type
_entity.pdbx_description
1 polymer ?
#
loop_
_entity_poly.entity_id
_entity_poly.type
_entity_poly.pdbx_seq_one_letter_code
_entity_poly.pdbx_strand_id
1 'polypeptide(L)'
;MEIETAFNSRVLTGAVVNTNYIEPRQFLNDARDIVLHHVCINLRRHACLKVNTIFNEEFVADDKKSVKSIATKNHELYHGASDLEEWYNEYVMNDILTFLEEFQERDSGWALSRILTLIVNVNKLNPMHAGCCVNLSRRISLKRATINIESFDNACFA
;
A
#
# COMPACT_ATOMS: atom_id res chain seq x y z
N MET A 1 -9.36 -6.98 -11.08
CA MET A 1 -10.65 -6.24 -10.95
C MET A 1 -10.35 -4.90 -10.30
N GLU A 2 -10.80 -3.79 -10.87
CA GLU A 2 -10.68 -2.47 -10.22
C GLU A 2 -11.87 -2.27 -9.26
N ILE A 3 -11.60 -1.78 -8.05
CA ILE A 3 -12.60 -1.56 -7.00
C ILE A 3 -12.71 -0.06 -6.77
N GLU A 4 -13.91 0.49 -6.92
CA GLU A 4 -14.20 1.88 -6.56
C GLU A 4 -14.10 2.08 -5.04
N THR A 5 -13.47 3.17 -4.61
CA THR A 5 -13.31 3.48 -3.17
C THR A 5 -13.75 4.91 -2.86
N ALA A 6 -14.25 5.13 -1.65
CA ALA A 6 -14.69 6.45 -1.17
C ALA A 6 -13.54 7.38 -0.71
N PHE A 7 -12.26 6.96 -0.85
CA PHE A 7 -11.12 7.75 -0.42
C PHE A 7 -10.67 8.70 -1.54
N ASN A 8 -10.80 10.03 -1.31
CA ASN A 8 -10.41 11.06 -2.28
C ASN A 8 -8.93 11.03 -2.71
N SER A 9 -8.05 10.37 -1.94
CA SER A 9 -6.62 10.21 -2.28
C SER A 9 -6.29 8.85 -2.94
N ARG A 10 -7.25 7.92 -3.03
CA ARG A 10 -7.05 6.61 -3.66
C ARG A 10 -7.05 6.80 -5.17
N VAL A 11 -5.95 6.38 -5.80
CA VAL A 11 -5.78 6.43 -7.25
C VAL A 11 -6.31 5.15 -7.87
N LEU A 12 -5.99 4.01 -7.25
CA LEU A 12 -6.45 2.69 -7.71
C LEU A 12 -6.53 1.74 -6.51
N THR A 13 -7.58 0.94 -6.46
CA THR A 13 -7.58 -0.32 -5.73
C THR A 13 -7.79 -1.44 -6.74
N GLY A 14 -6.75 -2.25 -6.94
CA GLY A 14 -6.80 -3.42 -7.81
C GLY A 14 -6.86 -4.69 -6.97
N ALA A 15 -7.77 -5.61 -7.27
CA ALA A 15 -7.80 -6.93 -6.66
C ALA A 15 -7.43 -8.01 -7.68
N VAL A 16 -6.44 -8.82 -7.33
CA VAL A 16 -6.13 -10.11 -7.93
C VAL A 16 -6.86 -11.16 -7.12
N VAL A 17 -7.92 -11.72 -7.71
CA VAL A 17 -8.75 -12.74 -7.06
C VAL A 17 -8.15 -14.10 -7.37
N ASN A 18 -7.95 -14.91 -6.34
CA ASN A 18 -7.49 -16.27 -6.53
C ASN A 18 -8.60 -17.12 -7.16
N THR A 19 -8.28 -17.84 -8.22
CA THR A 19 -9.19 -18.81 -8.84
C THR A 19 -8.95 -20.22 -8.30
N ASN A 20 -7.70 -20.71 -8.28
CA ASN A 20 -7.38 -22.11 -7.92
C ASN A 20 -6.02 -22.33 -7.21
N TYR A 21 -5.30 -21.29 -6.81
CA TYR A 21 -3.97 -21.45 -6.21
C TYR A 21 -4.05 -21.94 -4.76
N ILE A 22 -3.23 -22.94 -4.46
CA ILE A 22 -3.03 -23.50 -3.11
C ILE A 22 -1.73 -22.98 -2.50
N GLU A 23 -0.69 -22.80 -3.32
CA GLU A 23 0.63 -22.37 -2.88
C GLU A 23 0.77 -20.83 -2.93
N PRO A 24 1.00 -20.14 -1.78
CA PRO A 24 1.11 -18.68 -1.71
C PRO A 24 2.20 -18.10 -2.59
N ARG A 25 3.37 -18.73 -2.62
CA ARG A 25 4.51 -18.26 -3.40
C ARG A 25 4.21 -18.26 -4.89
N GLN A 26 3.58 -19.32 -5.39
CA GLN A 26 3.18 -19.41 -6.79
C GLN A 26 2.11 -18.37 -7.14
N PHE A 27 1.11 -18.18 -6.27
CA PHE A 27 0.10 -17.14 -6.47
C PHE A 27 0.71 -15.73 -6.53
N LEU A 28 1.65 -15.42 -5.63
CA LEU A 28 2.35 -14.13 -5.62
C LEU A 28 3.26 -13.95 -6.84
N ASN A 29 3.89 -15.01 -7.34
CA ASN A 29 4.65 -14.94 -8.60
C ASN A 29 3.73 -14.61 -9.78
N ASP A 30 2.60 -15.28 -9.90
CA ASP A 30 1.69 -15.09 -11.03
C ASP A 30 0.93 -13.75 -10.95
N ALA A 31 0.72 -13.23 -9.74
CA ALA A 31 0.17 -11.89 -9.52
C ALA A 31 1.17 -10.76 -9.80
N ARG A 32 2.48 -11.06 -9.84
CA ARG A 32 3.58 -10.05 -9.92
C ARG A 32 3.40 -9.12 -11.09
N ASP A 33 3.31 -9.65 -12.30
CA ASP A 33 3.24 -8.84 -13.52
C ASP A 33 2.00 -7.94 -13.55
N ILE A 34 0.87 -8.45 -13.05
CA ILE A 34 -0.38 -7.69 -12.94
C ILE A 34 -0.21 -6.52 -11.96
N VAL A 35 0.33 -6.79 -10.77
CA VAL A 35 0.58 -5.78 -9.74
C VAL A 35 1.55 -4.71 -10.24
N LEU A 36 2.69 -5.13 -10.79
CA LEU A 36 3.72 -4.24 -11.32
C LEU A 36 3.17 -3.37 -12.46
N HIS A 37 2.37 -3.95 -13.35
CA HIS A 37 1.74 -3.21 -14.45
C HIS A 37 0.81 -2.10 -13.93
N HIS A 38 -0.08 -2.43 -12.99
CA HIS A 38 -0.99 -1.45 -12.39
C HIS A 38 -0.26 -0.34 -11.63
N VAL A 39 0.76 -0.68 -10.84
CA VAL A 39 1.57 0.31 -10.12
C VAL A 39 2.35 1.19 -11.10
N CYS A 40 2.97 0.62 -12.13
CA CYS A 40 3.76 1.34 -13.13
C CYS A 40 2.91 2.35 -13.93
N ILE A 41 1.72 1.97 -14.38
CA ILE A 41 0.80 2.88 -15.08
C ILE A 41 0.46 4.07 -14.19
N ASN A 42 0.12 3.84 -12.92
CA ASN A 42 -0.24 4.91 -12.02
C ASN A 42 0.97 5.77 -11.63
N LEU A 43 2.16 5.17 -11.53
CA LEU A 43 3.39 5.89 -11.17
C LEU A 43 3.79 6.87 -12.29
N ARG A 44 3.62 6.47 -13.56
CA ARG A 44 3.81 7.35 -14.73
C ARG A 44 2.85 8.53 -14.74
N ARG A 45 1.61 8.36 -14.23
CA ARG A 45 0.58 9.40 -14.22
C ARG A 45 0.73 10.39 -13.06
N HIS A 46 1.22 9.95 -11.91
CA HIS A 46 1.21 10.74 -10.67
C HIS A 46 2.60 11.09 -10.13
N ALA A 47 3.68 10.61 -10.78
CA ALA A 47 5.09 10.79 -10.45
C ALA A 47 5.54 10.21 -9.09
N CYS A 48 4.65 10.18 -8.10
CA CYS A 48 4.88 9.61 -6.77
C CYS A 48 3.60 8.96 -6.24
N LEU A 49 3.76 7.80 -5.61
CA LEU A 49 2.66 6.99 -5.12
C LEU A 49 2.97 6.48 -3.71
N LYS A 50 1.91 6.23 -2.94
CA LYS A 50 1.97 5.47 -1.70
C LYS A 50 1.21 4.16 -1.89
N VAL A 51 1.94 3.06 -1.93
CA VAL A 51 1.42 1.74 -2.27
C VAL A 51 1.49 0.81 -1.07
N ASN A 52 0.43 0.05 -0.83
CA ASN A 52 0.43 -1.11 0.06
C ASN A 52 -0.33 -2.26 -0.58
N THR A 53 -0.16 -3.45 -0.02
CA THR A 53 -0.91 -4.63 -0.43
C THR A 53 -1.64 -5.23 0.76
N ILE A 54 -2.80 -5.85 0.50
CA ILE A 54 -3.57 -6.59 1.50
C ILE A 54 -3.78 -7.99 0.95
N PHE A 55 -3.29 -8.99 1.68
CA PHE A 55 -3.40 -10.39 1.33
C PHE A 55 -4.40 -11.07 2.26
N ASN A 56 -5.44 -11.65 1.67
CA ASN A 56 -6.56 -12.27 2.38
C ASN A 56 -6.52 -13.78 2.21
N GLU A 57 -6.68 -14.50 3.30
CA GLU A 57 -6.56 -15.95 3.34
C GLU A 57 -7.56 -16.57 4.31
N GLU A 58 -7.94 -17.82 4.03
CA GLU A 58 -8.75 -18.67 4.88
C GLU A 58 -7.86 -19.75 5.49
N PHE A 59 -7.89 -19.82 6.82
CA PHE A 59 -7.24 -20.85 7.62
C PHE A 59 -8.30 -21.79 8.21
N VAL A 60 -7.93 -23.06 8.38
CA VAL A 60 -8.77 -24.09 8.99
C VAL A 60 -8.03 -24.78 10.13
N ALA A 61 -8.75 -25.02 11.23
CA ALA A 61 -8.30 -25.83 12.36
C ALA A 61 -9.48 -26.67 12.83
N ASP A 62 -9.36 -27.99 12.77
CA ASP A 62 -10.47 -28.94 12.96
C ASP A 62 -11.69 -28.56 12.10
N ASP A 63 -12.83 -28.27 12.72
CA ASP A 63 -14.07 -27.89 12.05
C ASP A 63 -14.23 -26.35 11.93
N LYS A 64 -13.24 -25.57 12.36
CA LYS A 64 -13.30 -24.11 12.40
C LYS A 64 -12.58 -23.49 11.21
N LYS A 65 -13.21 -22.47 10.63
CA LYS A 65 -12.62 -21.64 9.58
C LYS A 65 -12.46 -20.20 10.05
N SER A 66 -11.35 -19.58 9.68
CA SER A 66 -11.05 -18.19 10.01
C SER A 66 -10.43 -17.49 8.82
N VAL A 67 -10.94 -16.30 8.50
CA VAL A 67 -10.34 -15.45 7.47
C VAL A 67 -9.39 -14.48 8.15
N LYS A 68 -8.15 -14.41 7.64
CA LYS A 68 -7.13 -13.48 8.08
C LYS A 68 -6.68 -12.61 6.92
N SER A 69 -6.35 -11.37 7.24
CA SER A 69 -5.84 -10.39 6.29
C SER A 69 -4.54 -9.82 6.82
N ILE A 70 -3.48 -9.84 6.02
CA ILE A 70 -2.25 -9.11 6.30
C ILE A 70 -2.15 -7.92 5.35
N ALA A 71 -1.91 -6.74 5.90
CA ALA A 71 -1.59 -5.55 5.13
C ALA A 71 -0.08 -5.28 5.22
N THR A 72 0.58 -5.12 4.08
CA THR A 72 1.97 -4.70 4.03
C THR A 72 2.11 -3.24 4.40
N LYS A 73 3.33 -2.82 4.77
CA LYS A 73 3.61 -1.42 5.07
C LYS A 73 3.38 -0.56 3.82
N ASN A 74 3.03 0.70 4.03
CA ASN A 74 2.96 1.64 2.93
C ASN A 74 4.37 1.99 2.48
N HIS A 75 4.64 1.80 1.19
CA HIS A 75 5.87 2.23 0.54
C HIS A 75 5.62 3.39 -0.41
N GLU A 76 6.52 4.35 -0.35
CA GLU A 76 6.55 5.48 -1.27
C GLU A 76 7.37 5.10 -2.50
N LEU A 77 6.75 5.23 -3.66
CA LEU A 77 7.37 4.91 -4.94
C LEU A 77 7.47 6.18 -5.78
N TYR A 78 8.61 6.38 -6.42
CA TYR A 78 8.96 7.56 -7.20
C TYR A 78 9.29 7.17 -8.64
N HIS A 79 8.69 7.87 -9.60
CA HIS A 79 8.90 7.60 -11.01
C HIS A 79 10.37 7.82 -11.41
N GLY A 80 11.00 6.78 -11.95
CA GLY A 80 12.40 6.82 -12.40
C GLY A 80 13.45 6.63 -11.29
N ALA A 81 13.05 6.56 -10.02
CA ALA A 81 13.96 6.34 -8.89
C ALA A 81 13.68 5.04 -8.12
N SER A 82 12.44 4.57 -8.09
CA SER A 82 12.08 3.32 -7.43
C SER A 82 12.15 2.14 -8.39
N ASP A 83 12.79 1.06 -7.95
CA ASP A 83 12.72 -0.26 -8.58
C ASP A 83 11.45 -0.98 -8.10
N LEU A 84 10.52 -1.23 -9.04
CA LEU A 84 9.25 -1.88 -8.72
C LEU A 84 9.42 -3.39 -8.49
N GLU A 85 10.41 -4.01 -9.15
CA GLU A 85 10.70 -5.44 -8.99
C GLU A 85 11.28 -5.72 -7.62
N GLU A 86 12.25 -4.91 -7.20
CA GLU A 86 12.82 -4.93 -5.84
C GLU A 86 11.71 -4.69 -4.81
N TRP A 87 10.89 -3.65 -5.01
CA TRP A 87 9.79 -3.35 -4.10
C TRP A 87 8.84 -4.54 -3.90
N TYR A 88 8.46 -5.21 -4.99
CA TYR A 88 7.56 -6.35 -4.92
C TYR A 88 8.20 -7.54 -4.21
N ASN A 89 9.46 -7.86 -4.53
CA ASN A 89 10.13 -9.01 -3.94
C ASN A 89 10.38 -8.80 -2.45
N GLU A 90 10.86 -7.61 -2.06
CA GLU A 90 11.23 -7.32 -0.67
C GLU A 90 10.03 -7.06 0.24
N TYR A 91 9.05 -6.25 -0.21
CA TYR A 91 8.00 -5.73 0.69
C TYR A 91 6.62 -6.30 0.42
N VAL A 92 6.44 -7.09 -0.64
CA VAL A 92 5.20 -7.82 -0.89
C VAL A 92 5.45 -9.31 -0.68
N MET A 93 6.38 -9.89 -1.44
CA MET A 93 6.62 -11.32 -1.40
C MET A 93 7.22 -11.78 -0.06
N ASN A 94 8.34 -11.21 0.38
CA ASN A 94 8.96 -11.64 1.63
C ASN A 94 8.07 -11.34 2.83
N ASP A 95 7.51 -10.13 2.95
CA ASP A 95 6.61 -9.76 4.06
C ASP A 95 5.42 -10.74 4.21
N ILE A 96 4.78 -11.12 3.10
CA ILE A 96 3.68 -12.08 3.12
C ILE A 96 4.20 -13.48 3.47
N LEU A 97 5.25 -13.97 2.81
CA LEU A 97 5.76 -15.32 3.06
C LEU A 97 6.25 -15.50 4.50
N THR A 98 6.98 -14.54 5.05
CA THR A 98 7.41 -14.55 6.46
C THR A 98 6.22 -14.59 7.41
N PHE A 99 5.14 -13.85 7.13
CA PHE A 99 3.92 -13.95 7.93
C PHE A 99 3.31 -15.34 7.92
N LEU A 100 3.31 -16.02 6.77
CA LEU A 100 2.76 -17.38 6.65
C LEU A 100 3.61 -18.40 7.40
N GLU A 101 4.93 -18.29 7.28
CA GLU A 101 5.87 -19.12 8.03
C GLU A 101 5.67 -18.94 9.54
N GLU A 102 5.67 -17.69 10.04
CA GLU A 102 5.42 -17.40 11.45
C GLU A 102 4.04 -17.89 11.94
N PHE A 103 3.04 -17.90 11.07
CA PHE A 103 1.71 -18.35 11.41
C PHE A 103 1.62 -19.88 11.53
N GLN A 104 2.34 -20.59 10.67
CA GLN A 104 2.40 -22.05 10.64
C GLN A 104 3.30 -22.62 11.76
N GLU A 105 4.43 -21.99 12.05
CA GLU A 105 5.41 -22.49 13.04
C GLU A 105 4.93 -22.44 14.49
N ARG A 106 3.88 -21.68 14.82
CA ARG A 106 3.41 -21.50 16.21
C ARG A 106 2.55 -22.64 16.75
N ASP A 107 2.62 -23.85 16.19
CA ASP A 107 1.84 -25.04 16.60
C ASP A 107 0.34 -24.75 16.81
N SER A 108 -0.21 -23.79 16.06
CA SER A 108 -1.51 -23.20 16.37
C SER A 108 -2.69 -24.11 15.98
N GLY A 109 -2.40 -25.22 15.28
CA GLY A 109 -3.38 -26.13 14.69
C GLY A 109 -4.06 -25.55 13.44
N TRP A 110 -3.72 -24.34 13.02
CA TRP A 110 -4.28 -23.69 11.84
C TRP A 110 -3.43 -23.97 10.60
N ALA A 111 -4.04 -24.62 9.61
CA ALA A 111 -3.46 -24.78 8.29
C ALA A 111 -4.06 -23.77 7.32
N LEU A 112 -3.25 -23.26 6.40
CA LEU A 112 -3.76 -22.47 5.28
C LEU A 112 -4.68 -23.36 4.44
N SER A 113 -5.93 -22.94 4.25
CA SER A 113 -6.91 -23.67 3.46
C SER A 113 -7.05 -23.09 2.06
N ARG A 114 -7.09 -21.76 1.94
CA ARG A 114 -7.35 -21.09 0.66
C ARG A 114 -6.82 -19.66 0.67
N ILE A 115 -6.15 -19.27 -0.40
CA ILE A 115 -5.85 -17.86 -0.68
C ILE A 115 -7.12 -17.23 -1.27
N LEU A 116 -7.56 -16.09 -0.74
CA LEU A 116 -8.77 -15.43 -1.21
C LEU A 116 -8.42 -14.38 -2.28
N THR A 117 -7.61 -13.40 -1.92
CA THR A 117 -7.31 -12.25 -2.79
C THR A 117 -6.01 -11.57 -2.38
N LEU A 118 -5.31 -10.99 -3.36
CA LEU A 118 -4.32 -9.93 -3.15
C LEU A 118 -4.89 -8.60 -3.65
N ILE A 119 -4.99 -7.63 -2.77
CA ILE A 119 -5.47 -6.29 -3.07
C ILE A 119 -4.28 -5.33 -3.06
N VAL A 120 -4.09 -4.58 -4.12
CA VAL A 120 -3.08 -3.53 -4.23
C VAL A 120 -3.78 -2.19 -4.07
N ASN A 121 -3.40 -1.43 -3.05
CA ASN A 121 -3.88 -0.08 -2.86
C ASN A 121 -2.81 0.91 -3.30
N VAL A 122 -3.16 1.73 -4.28
CA VAL A 122 -2.33 2.81 -4.79
C VAL A 122 -2.96 4.14 -4.41
N ASN A 123 -2.25 4.93 -3.62
CA ASN A 123 -2.68 6.24 -3.17
C ASN A 123 -1.78 7.31 -3.78
N LYS A 124 -2.33 8.51 -4.02
CA LYS A 124 -1.54 9.66 -4.42
C LYS A 124 -0.67 10.09 -3.23
N LEU A 125 0.64 10.22 -3.47
CA LEU A 125 1.55 10.83 -2.51
C LEU A 125 1.63 12.33 -2.82
N ASN A 126 1.55 13.17 -1.80
CA ASN A 126 1.83 14.60 -1.90
C ASN A 126 3.11 14.87 -1.09
N PRO A 127 4.31 14.73 -1.69
CA PRO A 127 5.57 14.89 -0.98
C PRO A 127 5.76 16.33 -0.47
N MET A 128 5.12 17.30 -1.13
CA MET A 128 5.14 18.71 -0.78
C MET A 128 4.00 19.14 0.17
N HIS A 129 3.60 18.30 1.13
CA HIS A 129 2.81 18.80 2.27
C HIS A 129 3.68 19.67 3.21
N ALA A 130 4.54 20.53 2.65
CA ALA A 130 5.00 21.71 3.35
C ALA A 130 3.76 22.56 3.65
N GLY A 131 3.60 23.00 4.90
CA GLY A 131 2.43 23.75 5.34
C GLY A 131 2.17 24.93 4.41
N CYS A 132 1.11 24.86 3.63
CA CYS A 132 0.63 26.02 2.90
C CYS A 132 0.23 27.09 3.93
N CYS A 133 0.47 28.37 3.61
CA CYS A 133 -0.05 29.50 4.38
C CYS A 133 -1.53 29.25 4.68
N VAL A 134 -1.86 29.03 5.96
CA VAL A 134 -3.24 28.81 6.39
C VAL A 134 -3.80 30.17 6.72
N ASN A 135 -5.01 30.49 6.24
CA ASN A 135 -5.68 31.72 6.63
C ASN A 135 -5.93 31.72 8.15
N LEU A 136 -5.06 32.40 8.89
CA LEU A 136 -5.14 32.49 10.34
C LEU A 136 -6.31 33.39 10.75
N SER A 137 -7.12 32.92 11.70
CA SER A 137 -8.17 33.76 12.29
C SER A 137 -7.58 35.03 12.91
N ARG A 138 -8.34 36.13 12.90
CA ARG A 138 -7.92 37.45 13.42
C ARG A 138 -7.34 37.37 14.83
N ARG A 139 -7.87 36.49 15.69
CA ARG A 139 -7.40 36.30 17.08
C ARG A 139 -5.97 35.75 17.16
N ILE A 140 -5.52 35.00 16.16
CA ILE A 140 -4.17 34.43 16.10
C ILE A 140 -3.21 35.42 15.45
N SER A 141 -3.61 36.03 14.32
CA SER A 141 -2.83 37.07 13.64
C SER A 141 -2.46 38.25 14.57
N LEU A 142 -3.37 38.66 15.45
CA LEU A 142 -3.15 39.77 16.39
C LEU A 142 -2.14 39.46 17.51
N LYS A 143 -1.83 38.19 17.79
CA LYS A 143 -0.95 37.82 18.91
C LYS A 143 0.53 38.06 18.61
N ARG A 144 0.92 38.33 17.35
CA ARG A 144 2.30 38.55 16.86
C ARG A 144 3.35 37.50 17.25
N ALA A 145 2.95 36.41 17.92
CA ALA A 145 3.81 35.31 18.35
C ALA A 145 3.80 34.13 17.35
N THR A 146 3.15 34.29 16.20
CA THR A 146 3.06 33.27 15.14
C THR A 146 3.51 33.92 13.84
N ILE A 147 4.52 33.35 13.20
CA ILE A 147 4.99 33.80 11.89
C ILE A 147 4.23 32.99 10.84
N ASN A 148 3.39 33.66 10.06
CA ASN A 148 2.73 33.07 8.90
C ASN A 148 3.61 33.35 7.68
N ILE A 149 4.44 32.39 7.31
CA ILE A 149 5.43 32.56 6.25
C ILE A 149 4.72 32.40 4.90
N GLU A 150 4.61 33.49 4.16
CA GLU A 150 4.21 33.48 2.75
C GLU A 150 5.48 33.43 1.89
N SER A 151 5.76 32.27 1.30
CA SER A 151 6.82 32.13 0.30
C SER A 151 6.23 32.46 -1.07
N PHE A 152 6.85 33.44 -1.74
CA PHE A 152 6.53 33.84 -3.12
C PHE A 152 7.63 33.43 -4.11
N ASP A 153 8.64 32.71 -3.64
CA ASP A 153 9.80 32.28 -4.39
C ASP A 153 9.67 30.82 -4.84
N ASN A 154 10.19 30.51 -6.03
CA ASN A 154 10.27 29.15 -6.55
C ASN A 154 11.51 28.40 -6.02
N ALA A 155 12.10 28.85 -4.91
CA ALA A 155 13.29 28.28 -4.34
C ALA A 155 12.90 27.27 -3.24
N CYS A 156 13.11 25.99 -3.49
CA CYS A 156 13.01 24.97 -2.44
C CYS A 156 14.19 25.11 -1.48
N PHE A 157 13.95 24.99 -0.18
CA PHE A 157 15.03 24.76 0.79
C PHE A 157 15.68 23.41 0.45
N ALA A 158 16.94 23.46 0.00
CA ALA A 158 17.76 22.29 -0.34
C ALA A 158 18.25 21.57 0.92
#